data_AF-A0A9J6AAL3-F1
#
_entry.id   AF-A0A9J6AAL3-F1
#
_cell.length_a   1.000
_cell.length_b   1.000
_cell.length_c   1.000
_cell.angle_alpha   90.00
_cell.angle_beta   90.00
_cell.angle_gamma   90.00
#
_symmetry.space_group_name_H-M   'P 1'
#
loop_
_entity.id
_entity.type
_entity.pdbx_description
1 polymer ?
#
loop_
_entity_poly.entity_id
_entity_poly.type
_entity_poly.pdbx_seq_one_letter_code
_entity_poly.pdbx_strand_id
1 'polypeptide(L)'
;MAGNSEDEIISDDVKFGFQRPEMYELKLAGTATVYDRHVFLCYKSHEVWPSHLESSDSDPLPKLFAATLKARRDDIKLKTILTICEVREDIGLSDGDVLIFPDMIKYRNLKESDVDAFVEDVLVSGKPWTSGPQETISGSYVFVCSHNNRDRRCGVCGPILIEEFSKAIESKDLTNEVHVAACSHVGGHKYAGNVIIYSTDKEGKVAGHWYGYVTPDEVPILLDEHIGEGKILERLWRGQMGLHTEITNKVNELSVLSGTTVDKKGNAPVETASQGCCQGAAGFSCCRDANAEGKEVEKGQGRLPSCFRKWDQPEVYTAIGVVGAVAVVAVAYGFYKKSR
;
A
#
# COMPACT_ATOMS: atom_id res chain seq x y z
N MET A 1 24.52 -7.72 46.16
CA MET A 1 23.26 -7.12 45.69
C MET A 1 23.27 -7.21 44.18
N ALA A 2 22.66 -8.27 43.65
CA ALA A 2 22.46 -8.40 42.21
C ALA A 2 21.23 -7.56 41.88
N GLY A 3 21.42 -6.49 41.11
CA GLY A 3 20.32 -5.80 40.46
C GLY A 3 19.78 -6.72 39.38
N ASN A 4 18.64 -7.35 39.64
CA ASN A 4 17.80 -7.87 38.58
C ASN A 4 17.34 -6.66 37.76
N SER A 5 17.84 -6.53 36.53
CA SER A 5 17.18 -5.71 35.53
C SER A 5 15.87 -6.41 35.16
N GLU A 6 14.79 -5.96 35.80
CA GLU A 6 13.39 -6.27 35.48
C GLU A 6 12.99 -5.69 34.12
N ASP A 7 13.77 -5.94 33.07
CA ASP A 7 13.25 -5.86 31.71
C ASP A 7 12.40 -7.12 31.52
N GLU A 8 11.14 -7.04 32.00
CA GLU A 8 10.11 -8.03 31.72
C GLU A 8 10.14 -8.37 30.24
N ILE A 9 10.15 -9.67 29.92
CA ILE A 9 9.94 -10.17 28.57
C ILE A 9 8.48 -9.84 28.22
N ILE A 10 8.21 -8.60 27.82
CA ILE A 10 6.93 -8.17 27.31
C ILE A 10 6.69 -8.97 26.03
N SER A 11 5.62 -9.77 26.03
CA SER A 11 5.17 -10.55 24.88
C SER A 11 5.14 -9.69 23.61
N ASP A 12 5.57 -10.25 22.48
CA ASP A 12 5.44 -9.61 21.16
C ASP A 12 3.99 -9.20 20.86
N ASP A 13 3.01 -9.89 21.43
CA ASP A 13 1.59 -9.55 21.31
C ASP A 13 1.23 -8.23 22.02
N VAL A 14 1.82 -7.97 23.18
CA VAL A 14 1.65 -6.70 23.92
C VAL A 14 2.37 -5.55 23.22
N LYS A 15 3.53 -5.82 22.62
CA LYS A 15 4.34 -4.78 21.98
C LYS A 15 3.87 -4.45 20.56
N PHE A 16 3.43 -5.45 19.80
CA PHE A 16 3.18 -5.33 18.37
C PHE A 16 1.85 -5.93 17.91
N GLY A 17 1.27 -6.86 18.68
CA GLY A 17 0.06 -7.60 18.34
C GLY A 17 -1.24 -6.96 18.83
N PHE A 18 -2.16 -7.79 19.30
CA PHE A 18 -3.54 -7.38 19.60
C PHE A 18 -3.73 -6.85 21.03
N GLN A 19 -2.73 -7.04 21.90
CA GLN A 19 -2.75 -6.58 23.30
C GLN A 19 -2.05 -5.22 23.52
N ARG A 20 -1.76 -4.49 22.44
CA ARG A 20 -1.17 -3.16 22.53
C ARG A 20 -2.08 -2.20 23.32
N PRO A 21 -1.55 -1.42 24.28
CA PRO A 21 -2.36 -0.58 25.15
C PRO A 21 -3.10 0.52 24.38
N GLU A 22 -2.54 1.00 23.26
CA GLU A 22 -3.15 2.07 22.46
C GLU A 22 -4.23 1.59 21.47
N MET A 23 -4.58 0.29 21.47
CA MET A 23 -5.65 -0.24 20.63
C MET A 23 -6.96 0.52 20.90
N TYR A 24 -7.68 0.86 19.83
CA TYR A 24 -8.98 1.55 19.88
C TYR A 24 -8.98 3.00 20.42
N GLU A 25 -7.83 3.58 20.77
CA GLU A 25 -7.76 4.96 21.27
C GLU A 25 -7.92 6.02 20.16
N LEU A 26 -7.57 5.67 18.93
CA LEU A 26 -7.52 6.59 17.81
C LEU A 26 -8.75 6.47 16.90
N LYS A 27 -9.25 7.62 16.44
CA LYS A 27 -10.31 7.67 15.42
C LYS A 27 -9.85 6.97 14.13
N LEU A 28 -10.65 6.02 13.65
CA LEU A 28 -10.42 5.27 12.41
C LEU A 28 -11.10 5.89 11.19
N ALA A 29 -12.37 6.29 11.32
CA ALA A 29 -13.15 6.76 10.19
C ALA A 29 -12.50 7.97 9.49
N GLY A 30 -12.30 7.85 8.18
CA GLY A 30 -11.64 8.84 7.32
C GLY A 30 -10.11 8.73 7.26
N THR A 31 -9.51 7.68 7.83
CA THR A 31 -8.05 7.48 7.83
C THR A 31 -7.55 6.57 6.71
N ALA A 32 -8.44 5.96 5.93
CA ALA A 32 -8.06 5.21 4.74
C ALA A 32 -7.57 6.17 3.64
N THR A 33 -6.65 5.68 2.80
CA THR A 33 -6.25 6.41 1.59
C THR A 33 -7.45 6.58 0.68
N VAL A 34 -7.66 7.79 0.15
CA VAL A 34 -8.69 8.04 -0.87
C VAL A 34 -8.16 7.60 -2.22
N TYR A 35 -8.88 6.75 -2.94
CA TYR A 35 -8.55 6.26 -4.28
C TYR A 35 -9.82 5.77 -4.99
N ASP A 36 -9.77 5.65 -6.31
CA ASP A 36 -10.87 5.20 -7.17
C ASP A 36 -10.65 3.78 -7.70
N ARG A 37 -9.38 3.38 -7.84
CA ARG A 37 -8.97 2.07 -8.36
C ARG A 37 -7.83 1.50 -7.52
N HIS A 38 -7.93 0.21 -7.19
CA HIS A 38 -6.85 -0.52 -6.52
C HIS A 38 -6.33 -1.61 -7.44
N VAL A 39 -5.04 -1.54 -7.72
CA VAL A 39 -4.31 -2.54 -8.49
C VAL A 39 -3.49 -3.37 -7.50
N PHE A 40 -3.66 -4.69 -7.51
CA PHE A 40 -2.82 -5.61 -6.76
C PHE A 40 -1.92 -6.38 -7.70
N LEU A 41 -0.60 -6.32 -7.50
CA LEU A 41 0.35 -7.21 -8.16
C LEU A 41 0.63 -8.41 -7.25
N CYS A 42 0.33 -9.62 -7.71
CA CYS A 42 0.70 -10.85 -7.01
C CYS A 42 2.18 -11.15 -7.24
N TYR A 43 2.97 -11.23 -6.18
CA TYR A 43 4.42 -11.36 -6.29
C TYR A 43 5.03 -11.99 -5.06
N LYS A 44 5.66 -13.16 -5.21
CA LYS A 44 6.30 -13.96 -4.15
C LYS A 44 5.44 -14.16 -2.88
N SER A 45 5.99 -14.85 -1.88
CA SER A 45 5.39 -14.93 -0.54
C SER A 45 5.70 -13.66 0.26
N HIS A 46 4.76 -13.24 1.12
CA HIS A 46 4.97 -12.09 2.00
C HIS A 46 6.13 -12.25 2.99
N GLU A 47 6.58 -13.48 3.24
CA GLU A 47 7.69 -13.79 4.14
C GLU A 47 9.05 -13.34 3.59
N VAL A 48 9.19 -13.25 2.26
CA VAL A 48 10.47 -12.94 1.59
C VAL A 48 10.56 -11.51 1.07
N TRP A 49 9.54 -10.70 1.29
CA TRP A 49 9.50 -9.33 0.80
C TRP A 49 10.50 -8.42 1.54
N PRO A 50 11.32 -7.61 0.84
CA PRO A 50 12.14 -6.59 1.48
C PRO A 50 11.26 -5.45 2.01
N SER A 51 11.79 -4.64 2.93
CA SER A 51 11.05 -3.52 3.55
C SER A 51 10.47 -2.50 2.55
N HIS A 52 11.03 -2.42 1.34
CA HIS A 52 10.62 -1.53 0.26
C HIS A 52 10.66 -2.28 -1.09
N LEU A 53 9.71 -3.18 -1.32
CA LEU A 53 9.54 -3.94 -2.58
C LEU A 53 9.62 -3.07 -3.82
N GLU A 54 8.99 -1.91 -3.77
CA GLU A 54 8.73 -1.01 -4.89
C GLU A 54 9.96 -0.19 -5.27
N SER A 55 11.05 -0.33 -4.52
CA SER A 55 12.36 0.23 -4.80
C SER A 55 13.50 -0.81 -4.77
N SER A 56 13.18 -2.09 -4.67
CA SER A 56 14.18 -3.16 -4.56
C SER A 56 14.78 -3.53 -5.93
N ASP A 57 16.11 -3.46 -6.04
CA ASP A 57 16.84 -3.90 -7.25
C ASP A 57 16.78 -5.42 -7.45
N SER A 58 16.50 -6.19 -6.39
CA SER A 58 16.31 -7.64 -6.43
C SER A 58 14.88 -8.05 -6.79
N ASP A 59 13.96 -7.08 -6.91
CA ASP A 59 12.55 -7.30 -7.22
C ASP A 59 12.12 -6.37 -8.37
N PRO A 60 12.66 -6.62 -9.58
CA PRO A 60 12.50 -5.71 -10.72
C PRO A 60 11.05 -5.52 -11.17
N LEU A 61 10.20 -6.55 -11.09
CA LEU A 61 8.80 -6.44 -11.51
C LEU A 61 7.98 -5.45 -10.63
N PRO A 62 7.89 -5.60 -9.29
CA PRO A 62 7.25 -4.60 -8.44
C PRO A 62 7.85 -3.21 -8.58
N LYS A 63 9.19 -3.12 -8.65
CA LYS A 63 9.91 -1.85 -8.80
C LYS A 63 9.53 -1.15 -10.11
N LEU A 64 9.58 -1.86 -11.23
CA LEU A 64 9.26 -1.31 -12.54
C LEU A 64 7.79 -0.89 -12.60
N PHE A 65 6.87 -1.72 -12.11
CA PHE A 65 5.45 -1.39 -12.11
C PHE A 65 5.14 -0.15 -11.28
N ALA A 66 5.70 -0.04 -10.06
CA ALA A 66 5.56 1.15 -9.24
C ALA A 66 6.16 2.40 -9.91
N ALA A 67 7.33 2.27 -10.55
CA ALA A 67 7.99 3.37 -11.24
C ALA A 67 7.18 3.86 -12.46
N THR A 68 6.68 2.93 -13.30
CA THR A 68 5.86 3.26 -14.47
C THR A 68 4.54 3.90 -14.05
N LEU A 69 3.85 3.37 -13.03
CA LEU A 69 2.63 3.99 -12.49
C LEU A 69 2.87 5.42 -12.01
N LYS A 70 3.98 5.66 -11.32
CA LYS A 70 4.35 6.99 -10.86
C LYS A 70 4.66 7.93 -12.02
N ALA A 71 5.36 7.46 -13.04
CA ALA A 71 5.72 8.25 -14.22
C ALA A 71 4.49 8.60 -15.08
N ARG A 72 3.50 7.70 -15.17
CA ARG A 72 2.27 7.86 -15.95
C ARG A 72 1.09 8.40 -15.14
N ARG A 73 1.31 8.85 -13.91
CA ARG A 73 0.25 9.27 -12.96
C ARG A 73 -0.74 10.26 -13.58
N ASP A 74 -0.24 11.26 -14.31
CA ASP A 74 -1.07 12.33 -14.86
C ASP A 74 -1.87 11.89 -16.10
N ASP A 75 -1.50 10.77 -16.72
CA ASP A 75 -2.22 10.17 -17.84
C ASP A 75 -3.35 9.22 -17.35
N ILE A 76 -3.28 8.75 -16.10
CA ILE A 76 -4.26 7.82 -15.53
C ILE A 76 -5.45 8.63 -14.98
N LYS A 77 -6.63 8.40 -15.55
CA LYS A 77 -7.86 9.15 -15.23
C LYS A 77 -8.37 8.93 -13.81
N LEU A 78 -8.22 7.71 -13.28
CA LEU A 78 -8.70 7.31 -11.96
C LEU A 78 -7.57 7.38 -10.94
N LYS A 79 -7.86 7.86 -9.72
CA LYS A 79 -6.86 7.85 -8.65
C LYS A 79 -6.52 6.40 -8.29
N THR A 80 -5.43 5.90 -8.83
CA THR A 80 -5.02 4.49 -8.75
C THR A 80 -3.95 4.29 -7.67
N ILE A 81 -4.12 3.26 -6.85
CA ILE A 81 -3.08 2.80 -5.91
C ILE A 81 -2.62 1.40 -6.29
N LEU A 82 -1.33 1.12 -6.04
CA LEU A 82 -0.71 -0.19 -6.22
C LEU A 82 -0.40 -0.79 -4.85
N THR A 83 -0.78 -2.06 -4.66
CA THR A 83 -0.39 -2.88 -3.51
C THR A 83 0.18 -4.20 -4.02
N ILE A 84 1.14 -4.78 -3.30
CA ILE A 84 1.64 -6.12 -3.63
C ILE A 84 0.82 -7.13 -2.83
N CYS A 85 0.32 -8.16 -3.50
CA CYS A 85 -0.37 -9.29 -2.90
C CYS A 85 0.56 -10.50 -2.89
N GLU A 86 0.47 -11.37 -1.89
CA GLU A 86 1.20 -12.63 -1.95
C GLU A 86 0.68 -13.55 -3.06
N VAL A 87 1.56 -14.41 -3.53
CA VAL A 87 1.22 -15.57 -4.35
C VAL A 87 0.55 -16.61 -3.45
N ARG A 88 -0.63 -17.10 -3.86
CA ARG A 88 -1.49 -17.98 -3.05
C ARG A 88 -2.22 -18.94 -3.99
N GLU A 89 -1.61 -20.11 -4.21
CA GLU A 89 -2.01 -21.06 -5.27
C GLU A 89 -3.42 -21.63 -5.06
N ASP A 90 -3.81 -21.88 -3.83
CA ASP A 90 -5.10 -22.46 -3.44
C ASP A 90 -6.30 -21.53 -3.68
N ILE A 91 -6.07 -20.23 -3.86
CA ILE A 91 -7.07 -19.27 -4.37
C ILE A 91 -6.76 -18.79 -5.80
N GLY A 92 -5.85 -19.49 -6.49
CA GLY A 92 -5.54 -19.22 -7.89
C GLY A 92 -4.79 -17.91 -8.16
N LEU A 93 -4.02 -17.40 -7.20
CA LEU A 93 -3.13 -16.25 -7.37
C LEU A 93 -1.71 -16.72 -7.64
N SER A 94 -1.19 -16.39 -8.82
CA SER A 94 0.14 -16.77 -9.29
C SER A 94 1.07 -15.56 -9.40
N ASP A 95 2.39 -15.80 -9.43
CA ASP A 95 3.36 -14.72 -9.59
C ASP A 95 3.14 -13.97 -10.92
N GLY A 96 3.15 -12.63 -10.85
CA GLY A 96 2.87 -11.75 -11.99
C GLY A 96 1.38 -11.54 -12.28
N ASP A 97 0.45 -12.12 -11.52
CA ASP A 97 -0.96 -11.78 -11.69
C ASP A 97 -1.26 -10.36 -11.22
N VAL A 98 -2.21 -9.70 -11.89
CA VAL A 98 -2.68 -8.35 -11.53
C VAL A 98 -4.18 -8.34 -11.32
N LEU A 99 -4.64 -8.03 -10.11
CA LEU A 99 -6.06 -7.84 -9.78
C LEU A 99 -6.41 -6.36 -9.86
N ILE A 100 -7.56 -6.02 -10.43
CA ILE A 100 -8.06 -4.65 -10.50
C ILE A 100 -9.46 -4.55 -9.89
N PHE A 101 -9.57 -3.72 -8.86
CA PHE A 101 -10.84 -3.33 -8.23
C PHE A 101 -11.14 -1.85 -8.54
N PRO A 102 -12.40 -1.45 -8.80
CA PRO A 102 -13.64 -2.22 -8.72
C PRO A 102 -13.92 -3.15 -9.91
N ASP A 103 -13.04 -3.18 -10.92
CA ASP A 103 -13.34 -3.81 -12.21
C ASP A 103 -13.56 -5.34 -12.12
N MET A 104 -13.10 -5.99 -11.03
CA MET A 104 -13.19 -7.44 -10.80
C MET A 104 -12.56 -8.23 -11.94
N ILE A 105 -11.37 -7.79 -12.36
CA ILE A 105 -10.59 -8.43 -13.42
C ILE A 105 -9.24 -8.87 -12.85
N LYS A 106 -8.83 -10.09 -13.22
CA LYS A 106 -7.48 -10.61 -13.02
C LYS A 106 -6.79 -10.75 -14.38
N TYR A 107 -5.65 -10.09 -14.53
CA TYR A 107 -4.70 -10.32 -15.63
C TYR A 107 -3.64 -11.30 -15.15
N ARG A 108 -3.19 -12.21 -16.01
CA ARG A 108 -2.20 -13.22 -15.59
C ARG A 108 -0.82 -12.95 -16.16
N ASN A 109 0.20 -13.35 -15.39
CA ASN A 109 1.58 -13.47 -15.86
C ASN A 109 2.15 -12.18 -16.49
N LEU A 110 1.91 -11.03 -15.85
CA LEU A 110 2.57 -9.78 -16.19
C LEU A 110 4.08 -9.92 -15.95
N LYS A 111 4.86 -9.66 -17.00
CA LYS A 111 6.32 -9.66 -16.94
C LYS A 111 6.86 -8.25 -17.00
N GLU A 112 8.12 -8.09 -16.60
CA GLU A 112 8.84 -6.82 -16.66
C GLU A 112 8.80 -6.19 -18.06
N SER A 113 8.97 -7.00 -19.11
CA SER A 113 8.94 -6.55 -20.50
C SER A 113 7.61 -5.96 -20.94
N ASP A 114 6.52 -6.27 -20.22
CA ASP A 114 5.17 -5.92 -20.61
C ASP A 114 4.56 -4.80 -19.76
N VAL A 115 5.25 -4.34 -18.70
CA VAL A 115 4.73 -3.34 -17.74
C VAL A 115 4.27 -2.06 -18.44
N ASP A 116 5.08 -1.52 -19.35
CA ASP A 116 4.75 -0.27 -20.03
C ASP A 116 3.51 -0.41 -20.92
N ALA A 117 3.40 -1.52 -21.66
CA ALA A 117 2.24 -1.84 -22.48
C ALA A 117 0.99 -2.09 -21.62
N PHE A 118 1.12 -2.78 -20.49
CA PHE A 118 0.03 -3.01 -19.55
C PHE A 118 -0.52 -1.70 -18.97
N VAL A 119 0.36 -0.81 -18.50
CA VAL A 119 -0.04 0.49 -17.95
C VAL A 119 -0.73 1.33 -19.03
N GLU A 120 -0.20 1.35 -20.25
CA GLU A 120 -0.81 2.07 -21.38
C GLU A 120 -2.20 1.51 -21.73
N ASP A 121 -2.30 0.21 -21.99
CA ASP A 121 -3.56 -0.41 -22.43
C ASP A 121 -4.62 -0.30 -21.33
N VAL A 122 -4.31 -0.77 -20.12
CA VAL A 122 -5.30 -1.01 -19.06
C VAL A 122 -5.57 0.23 -18.21
N LEU A 123 -4.51 0.95 -17.81
CA LEU A 123 -4.64 2.00 -16.79
C LEU A 123 -4.80 3.40 -17.39
N VAL A 124 -4.15 3.67 -18.52
CA VAL A 124 -4.27 4.94 -19.25
C VAL A 124 -5.44 4.90 -20.23
N SER A 125 -5.44 3.92 -21.14
CA SER A 125 -6.44 3.80 -22.21
C SER A 125 -7.76 3.16 -21.76
N GLY A 126 -7.76 2.36 -20.68
CA GLY A 126 -8.95 1.65 -20.20
C GLY A 126 -9.39 0.50 -21.11
N LYS A 127 -8.46 -0.08 -21.88
CA LYS A 127 -8.69 -1.19 -22.80
C LYS A 127 -8.17 -2.50 -22.19
N PRO A 128 -8.72 -3.66 -22.61
CA PRO A 128 -8.12 -4.95 -22.29
C PRO A 128 -6.65 -5.00 -22.68
N TRP A 129 -5.82 -5.60 -21.82
CA TRP A 129 -4.41 -5.82 -22.11
C TRP A 129 -4.26 -6.76 -23.31
N THR A 130 -3.55 -6.32 -24.33
CA THR A 130 -3.46 -7.05 -25.60
C THR A 130 -2.55 -8.27 -25.57
N SER A 131 -1.58 -8.30 -24.66
CA SER A 131 -0.50 -9.31 -24.64
C SER A 131 -0.73 -10.47 -23.67
N GLY A 132 -1.76 -10.40 -22.81
CA GLY A 132 -1.95 -11.38 -21.75
C GLY A 132 -3.40 -11.81 -21.55
N PRO A 133 -3.63 -13.01 -21.00
CA PRO A 133 -4.97 -13.47 -20.68
C PRO A 133 -5.54 -12.64 -19.53
N GLN A 134 -6.85 -12.39 -19.62
CA GLN A 134 -7.64 -11.73 -18.59
C GLN A 134 -8.85 -12.59 -18.25
N GLU A 135 -9.24 -12.60 -16.98
CA GLU A 135 -10.44 -13.28 -16.51
C GLU A 135 -11.21 -12.43 -15.52
N THR A 136 -12.54 -12.55 -15.56
CA THR A 136 -13.41 -11.95 -14.56
C THR A 136 -13.32 -12.79 -13.28
N ILE A 137 -13.17 -12.11 -12.15
CA ILE A 137 -13.18 -12.73 -10.83
C ILE A 137 -14.53 -12.48 -10.14
N SER A 138 -14.90 -13.37 -9.24
CA SER A 138 -16.15 -13.30 -8.47
C SER A 138 -15.88 -13.53 -6.99
N GLY A 139 -16.89 -13.30 -6.16
CA GLY A 139 -16.76 -13.44 -4.71
C GLY A 139 -16.16 -12.22 -4.04
N SER A 140 -15.78 -12.38 -2.78
CA SER A 140 -15.19 -11.35 -1.93
C SER A 140 -13.70 -11.59 -1.76
N TYR A 141 -12.92 -10.52 -1.77
CA TYR A 141 -11.46 -10.55 -1.61
C TYR A 141 -11.06 -9.79 -0.35
N VAL A 142 -10.39 -10.49 0.56
CA VAL A 142 -9.90 -9.98 1.85
C VAL A 142 -8.38 -9.87 1.78
N PHE A 143 -7.85 -8.66 1.83
CA PHE A 143 -6.41 -8.41 1.87
C PHE A 143 -5.98 -7.99 3.27
N VAL A 144 -5.07 -8.74 3.87
CA VAL A 144 -4.55 -8.49 5.22
C VAL A 144 -3.10 -8.01 5.11
N CYS A 145 -2.79 -6.86 5.70
CA CYS A 145 -1.42 -6.34 5.66
C CYS A 145 -0.49 -7.17 6.56
N SER A 146 0.45 -7.91 5.95
CA SER A 146 1.38 -8.84 6.63
C SER A 146 2.86 -8.53 6.35
N HIS A 147 3.16 -7.29 5.98
CA HIS A 147 4.49 -6.87 5.53
C HIS A 147 5.49 -6.69 6.70
N ASN A 148 6.00 -7.79 7.25
CA ASN A 148 6.84 -7.82 8.46
C ASN A 148 8.12 -6.97 8.37
N ASN A 149 8.81 -7.02 7.23
CA ASN A 149 10.07 -6.28 7.04
C ASN A 149 9.86 -4.77 6.89
N ARG A 150 8.63 -4.33 6.60
CA ARG A 150 8.25 -2.91 6.55
C ARG A 150 7.68 -2.44 7.88
N ASP A 151 6.85 -3.26 8.51
CA ASP A 151 6.19 -2.91 9.75
C ASP A 151 5.98 -4.13 10.64
N ARG A 152 6.61 -4.11 11.82
CA ARG A 152 6.59 -5.24 12.76
C ARG A 152 5.18 -5.54 13.26
N ARG A 153 4.32 -4.54 13.44
CA ARG A 153 2.94 -4.74 13.91
C ARG A 153 2.14 -5.51 12.86
N CYS A 154 2.29 -5.16 11.58
CA CYS A 154 1.71 -5.90 10.48
C CYS A 154 2.28 -7.33 10.40
N GLY A 155 3.58 -7.50 10.64
CA GLY A 155 4.22 -8.81 10.67
C GLY A 155 3.79 -9.73 11.82
N VAL A 156 3.34 -9.17 12.95
CA VAL A 156 2.74 -9.95 14.06
C VAL A 156 1.26 -10.22 13.82
N CYS A 157 0.47 -9.18 13.50
CA CYS A 157 -0.98 -9.30 13.40
C CYS A 157 -1.42 -10.03 12.13
N GLY A 158 -0.76 -9.75 11.00
CA GLY A 158 -1.21 -10.16 9.67
C GLY A 158 -1.30 -11.67 9.46
N PRO A 159 -0.23 -12.44 9.73
CA PRO A 159 -0.26 -13.91 9.58
C PRO A 159 -1.35 -14.57 10.43
N ILE A 160 -1.53 -14.12 11.67
CA ILE A 160 -2.58 -14.63 12.57
C ILE A 160 -3.96 -14.38 11.96
N LEU A 161 -4.23 -13.16 11.46
CA LEU A 161 -5.52 -12.85 10.85
C LEU A 161 -5.76 -13.67 9.57
N ILE A 162 -4.75 -13.90 8.73
CA ILE A 162 -4.89 -14.73 7.52
C ILE A 162 -5.26 -16.17 7.88
N GLU A 163 -4.61 -16.72 8.90
CA GLU A 163 -4.91 -18.06 9.41
C GLU A 163 -6.35 -18.13 9.93
N GLU A 164 -6.77 -17.16 10.74
CA GLU A 164 -8.12 -17.12 11.31
C GLU A 164 -9.20 -16.89 10.23
N PHE A 165 -8.96 -16.04 9.23
CA PHE A 165 -9.85 -15.92 8.08
C PHE A 165 -9.95 -17.24 7.32
N SER A 166 -8.83 -17.91 7.06
CA SER A 166 -8.81 -19.16 6.31
C SER A 166 -9.60 -20.26 7.03
N LYS A 167 -9.39 -20.43 8.34
CA LYS A 167 -10.15 -21.36 9.19
C LYS A 167 -11.65 -21.03 9.18
N ALA A 168 -12.00 -19.76 9.36
CA ALA A 168 -13.39 -19.34 9.45
C ALA A 168 -14.13 -19.51 8.10
N ILE A 169 -13.48 -19.19 6.98
CA ILE A 169 -13.99 -19.41 5.62
C ILE A 169 -14.26 -20.90 5.38
N GLU A 170 -13.28 -21.77 5.70
CA GLU A 170 -13.43 -23.22 5.55
C GLU A 170 -14.57 -23.76 6.43
N SER A 171 -14.65 -23.32 7.69
CA SER A 171 -15.69 -23.76 8.64
C SER A 171 -17.12 -23.42 8.20
N LYS A 172 -17.25 -22.40 7.34
CA LYS A 172 -18.53 -21.90 6.82
C LYS A 172 -18.81 -22.35 5.39
N ASP A 173 -17.95 -23.19 4.81
CA ASP A 173 -18.03 -23.65 3.40
C ASP A 173 -18.02 -22.48 2.38
N LEU A 174 -17.27 -21.42 2.68
CA LEU A 174 -17.18 -20.20 1.85
C LEU A 174 -15.95 -20.17 0.94
N THR A 175 -15.23 -21.29 0.78
CA THR A 175 -13.94 -21.36 0.06
C THR A 175 -14.02 -20.92 -1.41
N ASN A 176 -15.19 -21.05 -2.04
CA ASN A 176 -15.43 -20.62 -3.42
C ASN A 176 -15.95 -19.17 -3.53
N GLU A 177 -16.26 -18.53 -2.40
CA GLU A 177 -16.94 -17.24 -2.34
C GLU A 177 -16.09 -16.15 -1.70
N VAL A 178 -15.15 -16.53 -0.82
CA VAL A 178 -14.30 -15.59 -0.08
C VAL A 178 -12.84 -16.01 -0.17
N HIS A 179 -12.01 -15.10 -0.64
CA HIS A 179 -10.58 -15.30 -0.83
C HIS A 179 -9.80 -14.37 0.09
N VAL A 180 -8.93 -14.90 0.96
CA VAL A 180 -8.04 -14.09 1.80
C VAL A 180 -6.59 -14.15 1.33
N ALA A 181 -5.83 -13.06 1.40
CA ALA A 181 -4.42 -13.04 1.06
C ALA A 181 -3.65 -11.95 1.83
N ALA A 182 -2.37 -12.19 2.08
CA ALA A 182 -1.45 -11.16 2.54
C ALA A 182 -1.26 -10.07 1.49
N CYS A 183 -1.13 -8.84 1.96
CA CYS A 183 -0.73 -7.71 1.14
C CYS A 183 0.41 -6.90 1.77
N SER A 184 1.07 -6.09 0.93
CA SER A 184 2.14 -5.19 1.34
C SER A 184 1.62 -4.06 2.22
N HIS A 185 2.51 -3.19 2.67
CA HIS A 185 2.14 -2.21 3.68
C HIS A 185 1.22 -1.13 3.13
N VAL A 186 -0.04 -1.14 3.56
CA VAL A 186 -1.08 -0.21 3.10
C VAL A 186 -1.16 1.10 3.92
N GLY A 187 -0.21 1.31 4.83
CA GLY A 187 -0.19 2.46 5.74
C GLY A 187 -1.10 2.28 6.96
N GLY A 188 -0.94 3.17 7.94
CA GLY A 188 -1.72 3.12 9.19
C GLY A 188 -1.24 2.03 10.15
N HIS A 189 0.07 1.89 10.36
CA HIS A 189 0.65 0.95 11.34
C HIS A 189 0.09 1.10 12.76
N LYS A 190 -0.26 2.34 13.14
CA LYS A 190 -0.92 2.65 14.41
C LYS A 190 -2.29 1.99 14.55
N TYR A 191 -2.86 1.51 13.44
CA TYR A 191 -4.12 0.77 13.33
C TYR A 191 -3.92 -0.70 12.94
N ALA A 192 -2.71 -1.29 13.13
CA ALA A 192 -2.42 -2.66 12.67
C ALA A 192 -3.45 -3.68 13.17
N GLY A 193 -3.60 -4.76 12.40
CA GLY A 193 -4.92 -5.36 12.15
C GLY A 193 -5.60 -4.70 10.95
N ASN A 194 -4.80 -4.33 9.93
CA ASN A 194 -5.29 -3.66 8.73
C ASN A 194 -5.82 -4.68 7.74
N VAL A 195 -7.10 -4.56 7.39
CA VAL A 195 -7.81 -5.45 6.47
C VAL A 195 -8.54 -4.62 5.43
N ILE A 196 -8.48 -5.03 4.16
CA ILE A 196 -9.25 -4.44 3.07
C ILE A 196 -10.18 -5.52 2.53
N ILE A 197 -11.48 -5.25 2.49
CA ILE A 197 -12.48 -6.19 1.96
C ILE A 197 -13.08 -5.58 0.70
N TYR A 198 -12.90 -6.29 -0.42
CA TYR A 198 -13.65 -6.05 -1.65
C TYR A 198 -14.80 -7.02 -1.74
N SER A 199 -15.99 -6.50 -1.91
CA SER A 199 -17.22 -7.28 -2.08
C SER A 199 -18.18 -6.51 -2.97
N THR A 200 -19.12 -7.25 -3.55
CA THR A 200 -20.22 -6.66 -4.33
C THR A 200 -21.38 -6.37 -3.39
N ASP A 201 -21.88 -5.14 -3.39
CA ASP A 201 -23.05 -4.76 -2.60
C ASP A 201 -24.37 -5.29 -3.21
N LYS A 202 -25.49 -5.02 -2.53
CA LYS A 202 -26.82 -5.50 -2.94
C LYS A 202 -27.28 -4.88 -4.27
N GLU A 203 -26.71 -3.75 -4.63
CA GLU A 203 -26.95 -3.03 -5.88
C GLU A 203 -26.04 -3.51 -7.02
N GLY A 204 -25.16 -4.49 -6.77
CA GLY A 204 -24.24 -5.05 -7.76
C GLY A 204 -22.97 -4.21 -7.95
N LYS A 205 -22.71 -3.22 -7.10
CA LYS A 205 -21.53 -2.36 -7.17
C LYS A 205 -20.43 -2.89 -6.26
N VAL A 206 -19.20 -2.89 -6.76
CA VAL A 206 -18.03 -3.32 -5.99
C VAL A 206 -17.55 -2.19 -5.10
N ALA A 207 -17.43 -2.47 -3.81
CA ALA A 207 -16.89 -1.57 -2.81
C ALA A 207 -15.62 -2.15 -2.19
N GLY A 208 -14.68 -1.28 -1.80
CA GLY A 208 -13.47 -1.65 -1.06
C GLY A 208 -13.45 -0.99 0.30
N HIS A 209 -13.73 -1.73 1.37
CA HIS A 209 -13.78 -1.21 2.74
C HIS A 209 -12.49 -1.50 3.50
N TRP A 210 -11.96 -0.48 4.15
CA TRP A 210 -10.75 -0.56 4.96
C TRP A 210 -11.11 -0.66 6.43
N TYR A 211 -10.46 -1.57 7.13
CA TYR A 211 -10.57 -1.78 8.56
C TYR A 211 -9.21 -1.65 9.23
N GLY A 212 -9.21 -1.21 10.48
CA GLY A 212 -8.05 -1.20 11.36
C GLY A 212 -8.42 -1.77 12.73
N TYR A 213 -7.42 -2.15 13.53
CA TYR A 213 -7.62 -2.83 14.81
C TYR A 213 -8.46 -4.12 14.74
N VAL A 214 -8.47 -4.80 13.59
CA VAL A 214 -9.09 -6.12 13.47
C VAL A 214 -8.26 -7.11 14.29
N THR A 215 -8.93 -7.88 15.15
CA THR A 215 -8.36 -8.99 15.92
C THR A 215 -9.00 -10.31 15.47
N PRO A 216 -8.47 -11.48 15.90
CA PRO A 216 -9.08 -12.78 15.63
C PRO A 216 -10.58 -12.85 15.96
N ASP A 217 -11.02 -12.22 17.06
CA ASP A 217 -12.42 -12.25 17.50
C ASP A 217 -13.37 -11.53 16.53
N GLU A 218 -12.85 -10.62 15.70
CA GLU A 218 -13.65 -9.92 14.69
C GLU A 218 -13.73 -10.62 13.33
N VAL A 219 -12.88 -11.62 13.09
CA VAL A 219 -12.89 -12.34 11.80
C VAL A 219 -14.25 -12.97 11.51
N PRO A 220 -14.88 -13.73 12.42
CA PRO A 220 -16.21 -14.29 12.17
C PRO A 220 -17.28 -13.21 11.93
N ILE A 221 -17.18 -12.08 12.65
CA ILE A 221 -18.13 -10.97 12.55
C ILE A 221 -18.00 -10.28 11.18
N LEU A 222 -16.78 -10.09 10.67
CA LEU A 222 -16.56 -9.53 9.33
C LEU A 222 -17.10 -10.46 8.23
N LEU A 223 -16.97 -11.77 8.39
CA LEU A 223 -17.55 -12.74 7.45
C LEU A 223 -19.08 -12.69 7.48
N ASP A 224 -19.68 -12.71 8.67
CA ASP A 224 -21.14 -12.79 8.81
C ASP A 224 -21.82 -11.45 8.51
N GLU A 225 -21.38 -10.36 9.14
CA GLU A 225 -22.05 -9.06 9.01
C GLU A 225 -21.65 -8.35 7.72
N HIS A 226 -20.35 -8.16 7.45
CA HIS A 226 -19.94 -7.40 6.28
C HIS A 226 -20.11 -8.19 4.99
N ILE A 227 -19.47 -9.36 4.88
CA ILE A 227 -19.52 -10.15 3.65
C ILE A 227 -20.90 -10.80 3.48
N GLY A 228 -21.48 -11.38 4.53
CA GLY A 228 -22.78 -12.05 4.47
C GLY A 228 -23.99 -11.12 4.36
N GLU A 229 -24.01 -10.01 5.11
CA GLU A 229 -25.21 -9.14 5.19
C GLU A 229 -25.03 -7.75 4.56
N GLY A 230 -23.80 -7.35 4.23
CA GLY A 230 -23.46 -6.01 3.75
C GLY A 230 -23.39 -4.95 4.87
N LYS A 231 -23.31 -5.36 6.14
CA LYS A 231 -23.26 -4.45 7.30
C LYS A 231 -21.83 -4.07 7.64
N ILE A 232 -21.54 -2.77 7.63
CA ILE A 232 -20.20 -2.26 7.93
C ILE A 232 -19.97 -2.18 9.45
N LEU A 233 -18.89 -2.81 9.93
CA LEU A 233 -18.43 -2.66 11.32
C LEU A 233 -17.81 -1.28 11.54
N GLU A 234 -18.63 -0.28 11.83
CA GLU A 234 -18.22 1.13 11.95
C GLU A 234 -17.09 1.36 12.96
N ARG A 235 -17.07 0.61 14.07
CA ARG A 235 -16.05 0.71 15.12
C ARG A 235 -14.63 0.40 14.64
N LEU A 236 -14.50 -0.36 13.55
CA LEU A 236 -13.22 -0.74 12.93
C LEU A 236 -13.00 -0.05 11.57
N TRP A 237 -14.01 0.66 11.06
CA TRP A 237 -14.01 1.16 9.69
C TRP A 237 -13.15 2.41 9.52
N ARG A 238 -12.25 2.36 8.53
CA ARG A 238 -11.31 3.45 8.20
C ARG A 238 -11.75 4.27 6.99
N GLY A 239 -12.44 3.66 6.03
CA GLY A 239 -12.86 4.32 4.80
C GLY A 239 -13.28 3.34 3.70
N GLN A 240 -13.73 3.90 2.58
CA GLN A 240 -14.22 3.15 1.43
C GLN A 240 -13.63 3.72 0.13
N MET A 241 -13.28 2.83 -0.81
CA MET A 241 -12.88 3.19 -2.18
C MET A 241 -13.93 4.08 -2.85
N GLY A 242 -13.48 5.13 -3.56
CA GLY A 242 -14.33 6.08 -4.28
C GLY A 242 -15.11 7.06 -3.39
N LEU A 243 -14.98 6.98 -2.06
CA LEU A 243 -15.62 7.92 -1.14
C LEU A 243 -14.69 9.12 -0.89
N HIS A 244 -14.83 10.15 -1.73
CA HIS A 244 -14.19 11.45 -1.55
C HIS A 244 -14.98 12.24 -0.50
N THR A 245 -14.53 12.22 0.75
CA THR A 245 -15.02 12.98 1.92
C THR A 245 -16.25 13.89 1.72
N GLU A 246 -17.43 13.35 2.01
CA GLU A 246 -18.48 14.02 2.81
C GLU A 246 -18.62 13.25 4.14
N ILE A 247 -17.53 13.11 4.89
CA ILE A 247 -17.52 12.31 6.13
C ILE A 247 -18.06 13.10 7.35
N THR A 248 -18.54 14.35 7.16
CA THR A 248 -18.99 15.17 8.29
C THR A 248 -20.47 15.01 8.67
N ASN A 249 -21.34 14.46 7.81
CA ASN A 249 -22.79 14.49 8.07
C ASN A 249 -23.51 13.12 8.15
N LYS A 250 -22.98 12.05 7.54
CA LYS A 250 -23.72 10.76 7.50
C LYS A 250 -23.78 10.00 8.84
N VAL A 251 -22.85 10.24 9.76
CA VAL A 251 -22.89 9.65 11.12
C VAL A 251 -23.95 10.34 12.00
N ASN A 252 -24.28 11.61 11.71
CA ASN A 252 -25.31 12.35 12.44
C ASN A 252 -26.74 12.08 11.94
N GLU A 253 -26.94 11.69 10.67
CA GLU A 253 -28.30 11.45 10.18
C GLU A 253 -28.83 10.05 10.52
N LEU A 254 -27.98 9.01 10.59
CA LEU A 254 -28.42 7.66 10.97
C LEU A 254 -28.62 7.47 12.49
N SER A 255 -27.98 8.30 13.31
CA SER A 255 -28.15 8.27 14.77
C SER A 255 -29.42 8.98 15.27
N VAL A 256 -30.11 9.76 14.41
CA VAL A 256 -31.31 10.52 14.77
C VAL A 256 -32.60 9.70 14.68
N LEU A 257 -32.58 8.52 14.03
CA LEU A 257 -33.74 7.62 13.98
C LEU A 257 -33.90 6.69 15.20
N SER A 258 -32.92 6.68 16.11
CA SER A 258 -32.94 5.86 17.32
C SER A 258 -32.45 6.66 18.53
N GLY A 259 -33.32 7.46 19.14
CA GLY A 259 -32.94 8.12 20.40
C GLY A 259 -33.96 9.09 20.99
N THR A 260 -34.65 8.65 22.03
CA THR A 260 -35.50 9.43 22.94
C THR A 260 -34.72 10.58 23.62
N THR A 261 -35.41 11.70 23.80
CA THR A 261 -35.01 12.96 24.46
C THR A 261 -34.29 12.83 25.81
N VAL A 262 -33.15 13.51 25.99
CA VAL A 262 -32.77 14.26 27.22
C VAL A 262 -31.78 15.39 26.91
N ASP A 263 -32.13 16.62 27.31
CA ASP A 263 -31.29 17.82 27.31
C ASP A 263 -30.19 17.83 28.40
N LYS A 264 -28.99 18.37 28.08
CA LYS A 264 -28.42 19.58 28.73
C LYS A 264 -26.98 19.93 28.28
N LYS A 265 -26.87 21.16 27.75
CA LYS A 265 -25.82 22.21 27.86
C LYS A 265 -24.42 21.87 28.44
N GLY A 266 -23.38 22.31 27.72
CA GLY A 266 -22.20 22.94 28.34
C GLY A 266 -20.89 22.96 27.55
N ASN A 267 -20.56 24.13 26.97
CA ASN A 267 -19.25 24.69 26.58
C ASN A 267 -18.32 23.98 25.56
N ALA A 268 -18.07 24.71 24.47
CA ALA A 268 -16.99 24.52 23.51
C ALA A 268 -15.64 25.03 24.05
N PRO A 269 -14.53 24.46 23.55
CA PRO A 269 -13.34 25.26 23.22
C PRO A 269 -13.00 25.17 21.72
N VAL A 270 -12.42 26.28 21.26
CA VAL A 270 -12.01 26.63 19.91
C VAL A 270 -10.59 26.11 19.60
N GLU A 271 -10.39 25.70 18.34
CA GLU A 271 -9.12 25.53 17.58
C GLU A 271 -8.09 24.49 18.09
N THR A 272 -7.57 23.60 17.25
CA THR A 272 -6.54 23.95 16.25
C THR A 272 -6.45 22.87 15.17
N ALA A 273 -6.44 23.31 13.90
CA ALA A 273 -6.25 22.45 12.74
C ALA A 273 -4.84 21.85 12.71
N SER A 274 -4.70 20.57 13.06
CA SER A 274 -3.47 19.81 12.82
C SER A 274 -3.48 19.29 11.38
N GLN A 275 -2.88 20.06 10.49
CA GLN A 275 -2.55 19.70 9.13
C GLN A 275 -1.74 18.39 9.14
N GLY A 276 -2.34 17.31 8.62
CA GLY A 276 -1.76 15.97 8.64
C GLY A 276 -0.50 15.88 7.77
N CYS A 277 0.62 15.55 8.41
CA CYS A 277 1.91 15.26 7.80
C CYS A 277 1.88 14.01 6.90
N CYS A 278 2.51 14.13 5.72
CA CYS A 278 3.05 13.06 4.87
C CYS A 278 2.07 12.24 3.99
N GLN A 279 1.62 12.82 2.88
CA GLN A 279 1.22 12.05 1.69
C GLN A 279 2.43 11.89 0.76
N GLY A 280 2.98 10.68 0.62
CA GLY A 280 3.97 10.38 -0.40
C GLY A 280 3.33 10.43 -1.80
N ALA A 281 4.04 11.04 -2.75
CA ALA A 281 3.58 11.14 -4.14
C ALA A 281 3.56 9.74 -4.77
N ALA A 282 2.34 9.24 -5.05
CA ALA A 282 1.95 7.94 -5.64
C ALA A 282 1.25 6.94 -4.69
N GLY A 283 0.84 7.34 -3.48
CA GLY A 283 0.09 6.43 -2.58
C GLY A 283 0.98 5.49 -1.77
N PHE A 284 2.30 5.60 -1.89
CA PHE A 284 3.26 4.97 -0.98
C PHE A 284 3.45 5.84 0.27
N SER A 285 3.18 5.26 1.45
CA SER A 285 3.44 5.88 2.74
C SER A 285 4.96 5.86 3.03
N CYS A 286 5.63 6.96 2.71
CA CYS A 286 7.01 7.20 3.13
C CYS A 286 7.01 7.83 4.53
N CYS A 287 7.05 7.01 5.58
CA CYS A 287 7.42 7.47 6.92
C CYS A 287 8.88 7.06 7.16
N ARG A 288 9.73 8.07 7.43
CA ARG A 288 11.11 7.91 7.86
C ARG A 288 11.09 7.89 9.39
N ASP A 289 11.56 6.82 10.00
CA ASP A 289 11.64 6.71 11.46
C ASP A 289 12.67 7.70 12.01
N ALA A 290 12.26 8.45 13.03
CA ALA A 290 13.15 9.21 13.88
C ALA A 290 13.79 8.25 14.89
N ASN A 291 14.91 7.64 14.52
CA ASN A 291 15.82 7.09 15.52
C ASN A 291 16.69 8.21 16.06
N ALA A 292 16.56 8.43 17.38
CA ALA A 292 17.43 9.26 18.17
C ALA A 292 18.83 8.62 18.20
N GLU A 293 19.81 9.30 17.63
CA GLU A 293 21.21 9.06 17.92
C GLU A 293 21.79 10.27 18.64
N GLY A 294 22.62 9.96 19.64
CA GLY A 294 23.06 10.85 20.70
C GLY A 294 23.81 12.08 20.22
N LYS A 295 23.67 13.15 21.01
CA LYS A 295 24.47 14.36 20.94
C LYS A 295 25.93 14.02 21.23
N GLU A 296 26.83 14.32 20.31
CA GLU A 296 28.15 14.86 20.65
C GLU A 296 28.22 16.32 20.22
N VAL A 297 28.57 17.15 21.19
CA VAL A 297 28.71 18.60 21.09
C VAL A 297 30.19 18.88 20.90
N GLU A 298 30.58 19.46 19.77
CA GLU A 298 31.80 20.27 19.69
C GLU A 298 31.46 21.71 19.28
N LYS A 299 31.94 22.63 20.13
CA LYS A 299 31.83 24.08 20.00
C LYS A 299 32.88 24.60 19.00
N GLY A 300 32.54 25.62 18.21
CA GLY A 300 33.57 26.46 17.59
C GLY A 300 33.12 27.49 16.56
N GLN A 301 32.69 28.66 17.06
CA GLN A 301 32.93 30.03 16.54
C GLN A 301 32.70 30.41 15.05
N GLY A 302 31.94 31.51 14.86
CA GLY A 302 32.16 32.45 13.74
C GLY A 302 30.92 33.22 13.28
N ARG A 303 30.91 34.55 13.46
CA ARG A 303 29.81 35.49 13.13
C ARG A 303 29.77 35.93 11.64
N LEU A 304 28.56 35.96 11.06
CA LEU A 304 27.84 36.97 10.19
C LEU A 304 28.61 37.78 9.09
N PRO A 305 27.92 38.47 8.14
CA PRO A 305 26.87 38.06 7.19
C PRO A 305 27.05 38.66 5.76
N SER A 306 26.06 38.38 4.88
CA SER A 306 25.53 39.24 3.80
C SER A 306 25.78 38.83 2.33
N CYS A 307 24.65 38.80 1.62
CA CYS A 307 24.38 39.30 0.27
C CYS A 307 25.27 38.80 -0.89
N PHE A 308 24.69 38.11 -1.87
CA PHE A 308 24.42 38.71 -3.18
C PHE A 308 23.50 37.82 -4.04
N ARG A 309 22.53 38.49 -4.66
CA ARG A 309 21.64 38.04 -5.74
C ARG A 309 22.33 38.27 -7.09
N LYS A 310 22.13 37.33 -8.03
CA LYS A 310 21.95 37.44 -9.50
C LYS A 310 22.65 36.26 -10.18
N TRP A 311 21.95 35.32 -10.82
CA TRP A 311 21.38 35.38 -12.20
C TRP A 311 22.40 35.88 -13.22
N ASP A 312 22.88 34.96 -14.08
CA ASP A 312 22.84 35.13 -15.54
C ASP A 312 22.98 33.78 -16.27
N GLN A 313 22.44 33.79 -17.49
CA GLN A 313 22.06 32.73 -18.43
C GLN A 313 23.23 32.23 -19.31
N PRO A 314 23.04 31.27 -20.25
CA PRO A 314 24.06 30.33 -20.72
C PRO A 314 24.82 30.81 -21.96
N GLU A 315 26.02 30.28 -22.16
CA GLU A 315 26.76 30.42 -23.41
C GLU A 315 26.93 29.07 -24.12
N VAL A 316 26.53 29.09 -25.39
CA VAL A 316 26.71 28.09 -26.43
C VAL A 316 28.12 28.21 -26.99
N TYR A 317 28.87 27.10 -27.09
CA TYR A 317 29.93 26.98 -28.09
C TYR A 317 29.94 25.60 -28.79
N THR A 318 30.17 25.74 -30.10
CA THR A 318 30.10 24.85 -31.25
C THR A 318 31.08 23.67 -31.29
N ALA A 319 30.58 22.59 -31.89
CA ALA A 319 31.21 21.52 -32.66
C ALA A 319 32.66 21.69 -33.16
N ILE A 320 33.46 20.61 -33.06
CA ILE A 320 34.23 19.93 -34.14
C ILE A 320 35.00 18.74 -33.49
N GLY A 321 34.99 17.55 -34.13
CA GLY A 321 35.93 16.49 -33.75
C GLY A 321 35.58 15.02 -34.07
N VAL A 322 34.84 14.72 -35.14
CA VAL A 322 34.71 13.34 -35.64
C VAL A 322 35.74 13.10 -36.74
N VAL A 323 36.94 12.61 -36.40
CA VAL A 323 37.80 11.75 -37.26
C VAL A 323 38.80 11.04 -36.34
N GLY A 324 38.62 9.75 -36.06
CA GLY A 324 39.59 9.03 -35.24
C GLY A 324 39.25 7.60 -34.82
N ALA A 325 38.45 6.86 -35.59
CA ALA A 325 38.17 5.44 -35.26
C ALA A 325 38.22 4.49 -36.48
N VAL A 326 38.63 4.95 -37.66
CA VAL A 326 38.74 4.10 -38.86
C VAL A 326 40.19 3.66 -39.14
N ALA A 327 41.19 4.31 -38.52
CA ALA A 327 42.60 3.96 -38.73
C ALA A 327 43.10 2.74 -37.93
N VAL A 328 42.40 2.32 -36.87
CA VAL A 328 42.83 1.19 -36.03
C VAL A 328 42.37 -0.17 -36.60
N VAL A 329 41.22 -0.20 -37.29
CA VAL A 329 40.68 -1.43 -37.89
C VAL A 329 41.44 -1.83 -39.18
N ALA A 330 41.91 -0.86 -39.96
CA ALA A 330 42.65 -1.13 -41.20
C ALA A 330 44.06 -1.72 -40.95
N VAL A 331 44.73 -1.30 -39.87
CA VAL A 331 46.05 -1.83 -39.49
C VAL A 331 45.91 -3.24 -38.91
N ALA A 332 44.89 -3.51 -38.09
CA ALA A 332 44.63 -4.84 -37.55
C ALA A 332 44.24 -5.87 -38.63
N TYR A 333 43.47 -5.47 -39.65
CA TYR A 333 43.09 -6.37 -40.75
C TYR A 333 44.26 -6.67 -41.71
N GLY A 334 45.23 -5.75 -41.84
CA GLY A 334 46.45 -5.94 -42.62
C GLY A 334 47.40 -6.98 -42.03
N PHE A 335 47.50 -7.07 -40.70
CA PHE A 335 48.31 -8.10 -40.03
C PHE A 335 47.62 -9.47 -39.99
N TYR A 336 46.29 -9.52 -39.93
CA TYR A 336 45.55 -10.80 -39.91
C TYR A 336 45.60 -11.55 -41.26
N LYS A 337 45.63 -10.84 -42.40
CA LYS A 337 45.67 -11.47 -43.74
C LYS A 337 47.06 -11.99 -44.16
N LYS A 338 48.13 -11.67 -43.43
CA LYS A 338 49.51 -12.10 -43.76
C LYS A 338 49.99 -13.32 -42.96
N SER A 339 49.13 -13.88 -42.11
CA SER A 339 49.42 -15.06 -41.28
C SER A 339 48.47 -16.24 -41.54
N ARG A 340 47.86 -16.33 -42.73
CA ARG A 340 47.14 -17.53 -43.17
C ARG A 340 47.37 -17.84 -44.64
#